data_AF-A0A9D3WSX7-F1
#
_entry.id   AF-A0A9D3WSX7-F1
#
_cell.length_a   1.000
_cell.length_b   1.000
_cell.length_c   1.000
_cell.angle_alpha   90.00
_cell.angle_beta   90.00
_cell.angle_gamma   90.00
#
_symmetry.space_group_name_H-M   'P 1'
#
loop_
_entity.id
_entity.type
_entity.pdbx_description
1 polymer ?
#
loop_
_entity_poly.entity_id
_entity_poly.type
_entity_poly.pdbx_seq_one_letter_code
_entity_poly.pdbx_strand_id
1 'polypeptide(L)'
;MVDKKEQIHMGPTQLRPLNGDICHGNRDKRCRKCSYVNETLPHVLCGCKQHSGAWRHRHNAIQNRLVKAIPPSLGKITVDSAIPGTDSRMRPDIVVTDAEKKKVLLVDVTVSFENQSPAFHEARARKESKYALLPEALKAQGYEVQVHALIVGALGSWDPRNEPVVRACGVGRRYARLMRQLMVSDTIRWSRDIYTEHITGHREYHTE
;
A
#
# COMPACT_ATOMS: atom_id res chain seq x y z
N MET A 1 -24.58 8.13 50.08
CA MET A 1 -23.88 7.22 49.16
C MET A 1 -23.55 8.02 47.91
N VAL A 2 -22.28 8.34 47.73
CA VAL A 2 -21.78 9.22 46.67
C VAL A 2 -21.23 8.32 45.57
N ASP A 3 -21.98 8.12 44.50
CA ASP A 3 -21.47 7.48 43.30
C ASP A 3 -20.60 8.47 42.53
N LYS A 4 -19.29 8.38 42.78
CA LYS A 4 -18.25 9.00 41.96
C LYS A 4 -18.31 8.34 40.57
N LYS A 5 -18.97 8.98 39.61
CA LYS A 5 -18.68 8.75 38.19
C LYS A 5 -17.22 9.12 37.96
N GLU A 6 -16.42 8.12 37.64
CA GLU A 6 -15.03 8.27 37.21
C GLU A 6 -14.97 9.27 36.05
N GLN A 7 -14.43 10.45 36.32
CA GLN A 7 -14.00 11.37 35.29
C GLN A 7 -12.74 10.78 34.67
N ILE A 8 -12.87 10.20 33.48
CA ILE A 8 -11.73 9.86 32.64
C ILE A 8 -11.10 11.21 32.25
N HIS A 9 -9.95 11.50 32.84
CA HIS A 9 -9.19 12.71 32.57
C HIS A 9 -8.59 12.62 31.16
N MET A 10 -9.23 13.28 30.19
CA MET A 10 -8.71 13.45 28.83
C MET A 10 -7.52 14.41 28.88
N GLY A 11 -6.31 13.87 29.07
CA GLY A 11 -5.08 14.65 28.94
C GLY A 11 -4.97 15.24 27.51
N PRO A 12 -4.31 16.41 27.34
CA PRO A 12 -4.23 17.09 26.06
C PRO A 12 -3.16 16.45 25.18
N THR A 13 -3.41 15.25 24.66
CA THR A 13 -2.92 14.95 23.31
C THR A 13 -3.77 15.77 22.35
N GLN A 14 -3.23 16.88 21.83
CA GLN A 14 -3.85 17.78 20.85
C GLN A 14 -4.06 17.09 19.48
N LEU A 15 -4.53 15.85 19.46
CA LEU A 15 -4.98 15.20 18.23
C LEU A 15 -6.34 15.81 17.90
N ARG A 16 -6.30 16.93 17.16
CA ARG A 16 -7.48 17.60 16.64
C ARG A 16 -8.26 16.57 15.80
N PRO A 17 -9.55 16.30 16.11
CA PRO A 17 -10.33 15.36 15.33
C PRO A 17 -10.39 15.79 13.86
N LEU A 18 -10.57 14.82 12.96
CA LEU A 18 -10.78 15.13 11.55
C LEU A 18 -12.13 15.81 11.37
N ASN A 19 -12.24 16.73 10.41
CA ASN A 19 -13.47 17.51 10.23
C ASN A 19 -14.70 16.63 9.90
N GLY A 20 -14.49 15.46 9.28
CA GLY A 20 -15.55 14.50 8.98
C GLY A 20 -16.08 13.73 10.21
N ASP A 21 -15.30 13.65 11.29
CA ASP A 21 -15.69 12.92 12.52
C ASP A 21 -16.54 13.79 13.47
N ILE A 22 -16.74 15.06 13.13
CA ILE A 22 -17.54 16.00 13.92
C ILE A 22 -19.02 15.72 13.67
N CYS A 23 -19.67 15.05 14.63
CA CYS A 23 -21.09 14.70 14.55
C CYS A 23 -22.04 15.88 14.83
N HIS A 24 -21.60 16.90 15.57
CA HIS A 24 -22.47 17.97 16.08
C HIS A 24 -22.00 19.37 15.66
N GLY A 25 -22.95 20.19 15.22
CA GLY A 25 -22.76 21.59 14.82
C GLY A 25 -22.61 21.80 13.31
N ASN A 26 -22.95 23.00 12.84
CA ASN A 26 -22.81 23.42 11.44
C ASN A 26 -21.36 23.79 11.11
N ARG A 27 -20.43 22.84 11.31
CA ARG A 27 -19.01 23.03 11.01
C ARG A 27 -18.69 22.49 9.62
N ASP A 28 -17.72 23.12 8.97
CA ASP A 28 -17.23 22.67 7.67
C ASP A 28 -16.58 21.29 7.80
N LYS A 29 -17.10 20.31 7.06
CA LYS A 29 -16.60 18.92 7.03
C LYS A 29 -15.49 18.73 6.01
N ARG A 30 -15.22 19.74 5.17
CA ARG A 30 -14.22 19.64 4.12
C ARG A 30 -12.82 19.43 4.69
N CYS A 31 -11.99 18.74 3.92
CA CYS A 31 -10.59 18.53 4.21
C CYS A 31 -9.84 19.84 4.37
N ARG A 32 -9.21 20.04 5.52
CA ARG A 32 -8.42 21.24 5.85
C ARG A 32 -7.22 21.50 4.93
N LYS A 33 -6.77 20.49 4.16
CA LYS A 33 -5.60 20.60 3.26
C LYS A 33 -5.97 20.70 1.79
N CYS A 34 -6.99 19.96 1.32
CA CYS A 34 -7.31 19.88 -0.10
C CYS A 34 -8.78 20.17 -0.43
N SER A 35 -9.57 20.60 0.56
CA SER A 35 -10.98 20.98 0.40
C SER A 35 -11.92 19.87 -0.12
N TYR A 36 -11.49 18.61 -0.06
CA TYR A 36 -12.34 17.45 -0.38
C TYR A 36 -13.56 17.41 0.55
N VAL A 37 -14.70 16.92 0.07
CA VAL A 37 -16.02 17.09 0.71
C VAL A 37 -16.05 16.67 2.19
N ASN A 38 -15.41 15.56 2.54
CA ASN A 38 -15.32 15.07 3.92
C ASN A 38 -13.88 14.72 4.30
N GLU A 39 -13.36 15.34 5.36
CA GLU A 39 -12.09 14.99 5.98
C GLU A 39 -12.26 13.72 6.83
N THR A 40 -12.17 12.55 6.20
CA THR A 40 -12.24 11.26 6.89
C THR A 40 -10.88 10.57 6.90
N LEU A 41 -10.68 9.60 7.79
CA LEU A 41 -9.42 8.84 7.83
C LEU A 41 -9.09 8.13 6.49
N PRO A 42 -10.04 7.50 5.77
CA PRO A 42 -9.79 6.98 4.42
C PRO A 42 -9.30 8.06 3.45
N HIS A 43 -9.90 9.25 3.51
CA HIS A 43 -9.46 10.37 2.68
C HIS A 43 -8.03 10.78 3.06
N VAL A 44 -7.75 11.04 4.33
CA VAL A 44 -6.43 11.51 4.79
C VAL A 44 -5.33 10.52 4.43
N LEU A 45 -5.53 9.23 4.70
CA LEU A 45 -4.48 8.21 4.53
C LEU A 45 -4.29 7.73 3.09
N CYS A 46 -5.33 7.78 2.25
CA CYS A 46 -5.32 7.13 0.94
C CYS A 46 -5.85 8.01 -0.22
N GLY A 47 -6.46 9.17 0.05
CA GLY A 47 -7.16 9.98 -0.97
C GLY A 47 -6.77 11.47 -1.03
N CYS A 48 -6.14 12.04 -0.01
CA CYS A 48 -5.70 13.43 0.04
C CYS A 48 -4.42 13.66 -0.76
N LYS A 49 -4.53 14.17 -1.99
CA LYS A 49 -3.41 14.34 -2.95
C LYS A 49 -2.21 15.15 -2.42
N GLN A 50 -2.41 15.99 -1.40
CA GLN A 50 -1.34 16.73 -0.72
C GLN A 50 -0.27 15.78 -0.13
N HIS A 51 -0.67 14.54 0.18
CA HIS A 51 0.19 13.49 0.76
C HIS A 51 0.73 12.49 -0.26
N SER A 52 0.61 12.79 -1.56
CA SER A 52 1.05 11.88 -2.64
C SER A 52 2.52 11.47 -2.55
N GLY A 53 3.40 12.36 -2.10
CA GLY A 53 4.80 12.04 -1.80
C GLY A 53 4.94 10.94 -0.73
N ALA A 54 4.27 11.12 0.41
CA ALA A 54 4.24 10.14 1.50
C ALA A 54 3.67 8.79 1.05
N TRP A 55 2.63 8.78 0.20
CA TRP A 55 2.09 7.54 -0.35
C TRP A 55 3.11 6.79 -1.19
N ARG A 56 3.88 7.50 -2.01
CA ARG A 56 4.96 6.91 -2.80
C ARG A 56 6.05 6.35 -1.89
N HIS A 57 6.46 7.06 -0.84
CA HIS A 57 7.45 6.52 0.10
C HIS A 57 6.94 5.30 0.88
N ARG A 58 5.69 5.33 1.35
CA ARG A 58 5.03 4.18 1.98
C ARG A 58 4.99 2.97 1.07
N HIS A 59 4.61 3.18 -0.19
CA HIS A 59 4.60 2.15 -1.22
C HIS A 59 6.00 1.57 -1.46
N ASN A 60 6.98 2.46 -1.69
CA ASN A 60 8.36 2.07 -1.99
C ASN A 60 9.01 1.34 -0.81
N ALA A 61 8.65 1.65 0.43
CA ALA A 61 9.12 0.90 1.60
C ALA A 61 8.72 -0.59 1.53
N ILE A 62 7.48 -0.89 1.13
CA ILE A 62 6.99 -2.26 0.96
C ILE A 62 7.67 -2.92 -0.25
N GLN A 63 7.69 -2.24 -1.39
CA GLN A 63 8.33 -2.69 -2.63
C GLN A 63 9.81 -3.05 -2.39
N ASN A 64 10.57 -2.16 -1.77
CA ASN A 64 11.99 -2.34 -1.49
C ASN A 64 12.26 -3.53 -0.57
N ARG A 65 11.37 -3.80 0.40
CA ARG A 65 11.49 -5.00 1.24
C ARG A 65 11.29 -6.28 0.43
N LEU A 66 10.29 -6.30 -0.47
CA LEU A 66 10.06 -7.46 -1.32
C LEU A 66 11.21 -7.68 -2.29
N VAL A 67 11.71 -6.62 -2.94
CA VAL A 67 12.86 -6.67 -3.85
C VAL A 67 14.10 -7.23 -3.14
N LYS A 68 14.41 -6.75 -1.94
CA LYS A 68 15.52 -7.27 -1.12
C LYS A 68 15.36 -8.74 -0.71
N ALA A 69 14.13 -9.24 -0.66
CA ALA A 69 13.83 -10.61 -0.26
C ALA A 69 13.89 -11.60 -1.43
N ILE A 70 13.74 -11.13 -2.67
CA ILE A 70 13.78 -11.98 -3.86
C ILE A 70 15.21 -12.49 -4.06
N PRO A 71 15.43 -13.82 -4.13
CA PRO A 71 16.75 -14.35 -4.37
C PRO A 71 17.20 -14.05 -5.80
N PRO A 72 18.48 -13.67 -6.04
CA PRO A 72 19.00 -13.43 -7.38
C PRO A 72 18.85 -14.61 -8.34
N SER A 73 18.79 -15.83 -7.81
CA SER A 73 18.57 -17.06 -8.58
C SER A 73 17.17 -17.18 -9.19
N LEU A 74 16.21 -16.35 -8.77
CA LEU A 74 14.85 -16.37 -9.34
C LEU A 74 14.80 -15.75 -10.74
N GLY A 75 15.71 -14.83 -11.05
CA GLY A 75 15.76 -14.14 -12.33
C GLY A 75 16.19 -12.68 -12.19
N LYS A 76 16.21 -11.98 -13.33
CA LYS A 76 16.53 -10.56 -13.39
C LYS A 76 15.36 -9.75 -12.81
N ILE A 77 15.64 -8.95 -11.79
CA ILE A 77 14.66 -8.06 -11.17
C ILE A 77 14.75 -6.69 -11.83
N THR A 78 13.61 -6.14 -12.22
CA THR A 78 13.48 -4.74 -12.65
C THR A 78 12.34 -4.09 -11.86
N VAL A 79 12.51 -2.81 -11.55
CA VAL A 79 11.66 -2.06 -10.62
C VAL A 79 11.16 -0.80 -11.33
N ASP A 80 9.86 -0.53 -11.21
CA ASP A 80 9.20 0.62 -11.82
C ASP A 80 9.58 0.84 -13.29
N SER A 81 9.75 -0.21 -14.09
CA SER A 81 10.22 -0.10 -15.47
C SER A 81 9.20 -0.65 -16.47
N ALA A 82 9.23 -0.13 -17.70
CA ALA A 82 8.53 -0.77 -18.80
C ALA A 82 9.08 -2.19 -18.98
N ILE A 83 8.22 -3.11 -19.40
CA ILE A 83 8.64 -4.51 -19.53
C ILE A 83 9.48 -4.68 -20.79
N PRO A 84 10.71 -5.19 -20.65
CA PRO A 84 11.58 -5.43 -21.80
C PRO A 84 10.90 -6.33 -22.83
N GLY A 85 10.98 -5.96 -24.11
CA GLY A 85 10.43 -6.75 -25.21
C GLY A 85 8.94 -6.54 -25.49
N THR A 86 8.26 -5.62 -24.80
CA THR A 86 6.86 -5.25 -25.12
C THR A 86 6.76 -3.78 -25.50
N ASP A 87 5.84 -3.42 -26.40
CA ASP A 87 5.54 -2.02 -26.74
C ASP A 87 4.69 -1.31 -25.65
N SER A 88 4.43 -2.01 -24.54
CA SER A 88 3.62 -1.47 -23.45
C SER A 88 4.39 -0.42 -22.65
N ARG A 89 3.76 0.74 -22.46
CA ARG A 89 4.24 1.78 -21.53
C ARG A 89 3.90 1.48 -20.06
N MET A 90 3.27 0.35 -19.78
CA MET A 90 2.93 -0.03 -18.42
C MET A 90 4.18 -0.32 -17.60
N ARG A 91 4.18 0.16 -16.35
CA ARG A 91 5.28 0.01 -15.39
C ARG A 91 4.71 -0.70 -14.16
N PRO A 92 4.79 -2.03 -14.08
CA PRO A 92 4.58 -2.74 -12.82
C PRO A 92 5.69 -2.37 -11.83
N ASP A 93 5.39 -2.46 -10.54
CA ASP A 93 6.33 -2.05 -9.50
C ASP A 93 7.52 -3.01 -9.43
N ILE A 94 7.29 -4.30 -9.61
CA ILE A 94 8.33 -5.33 -9.62
C ILE A 94 8.08 -6.29 -10.76
N VAL A 95 9.12 -6.54 -11.55
CA VAL A 95 9.14 -7.52 -12.63
C VAL A 95 10.33 -8.42 -12.42
N VAL A 96 10.09 -9.73 -12.29
CA VAL A 96 11.14 -10.75 -12.25
C VAL A 96 11.07 -11.56 -13.54
N THR A 97 12.17 -11.61 -14.27
CA THR A 97 12.26 -12.35 -15.54
C THR A 97 13.30 -13.44 -15.45
N ASP A 98 12.84 -14.69 -15.61
CA ASP A 98 13.67 -15.87 -15.80
C ASP A 98 13.66 -16.20 -17.30
N ALA A 99 14.72 -15.81 -18.00
CA ALA A 99 14.83 -16.03 -19.44
C ALA A 99 15.06 -17.51 -19.80
N GLU A 100 15.71 -18.28 -18.93
CA GLU A 100 16.02 -19.70 -19.16
C GLU A 100 14.75 -20.54 -19.08
N LYS A 101 13.94 -20.33 -18.04
CA LYS A 101 12.66 -21.03 -17.86
C LYS A 101 11.50 -20.37 -18.60
N LYS A 102 11.76 -19.26 -19.29
CA LYS A 102 10.76 -18.38 -19.92
C LYS A 102 9.61 -18.02 -18.97
N LYS A 103 9.93 -17.54 -17.76
CA LYS A 103 8.92 -17.11 -16.77
C LYS A 103 9.03 -15.62 -16.46
N VAL A 104 7.88 -14.97 -16.35
CA VAL A 104 7.77 -13.57 -15.94
C VAL A 104 6.80 -13.46 -14.77
N LEU A 105 7.28 -12.91 -13.66
CA LEU A 105 6.49 -12.59 -12.48
C LEU A 105 6.32 -11.08 -12.39
N LEU A 106 5.08 -10.62 -12.45
CA LEU A 106 4.69 -9.22 -12.31
C LEU A 106 4.04 -9.04 -10.95
N VAL A 107 4.56 -8.15 -10.13
CA VAL A 107 4.00 -7.81 -8.81
C VAL A 107 3.78 -6.32 -8.73
N ASP A 108 2.54 -5.94 -8.40
CA ASP A 108 2.15 -4.55 -8.13
C ASP A 108 1.75 -4.43 -6.65
N VAL A 109 2.34 -3.47 -5.96
CA VAL A 109 2.13 -3.20 -4.53
C VAL A 109 1.01 -2.19 -4.39
N THR A 110 0.08 -2.45 -3.47
CA THR A 110 -1.04 -1.55 -3.23
C THR A 110 -1.29 -1.39 -1.76
N VAL A 111 -1.37 -0.13 -1.33
CA VAL A 111 -1.84 0.22 0.01
C VAL A 111 -3.24 0.81 -0.09
N SER A 112 -4.22 0.15 0.52
CA SER A 112 -5.63 0.58 0.48
C SER A 112 -6.19 0.76 1.88
N PHE A 113 -7.25 1.56 2.02
CA PHE A 113 -7.93 1.69 3.31
C PHE A 113 -8.78 0.45 3.56
N GLU A 114 -8.63 -0.17 4.73
CA GLU A 114 -9.19 -1.48 5.08
C GLU A 114 -10.65 -1.42 5.57
N ASN A 115 -11.54 -0.82 4.77
CA ASN A 115 -12.98 -0.75 5.05
C ASN A 115 -13.72 -2.08 4.79
N GLN A 116 -13.14 -3.22 5.22
CA GLN A 116 -13.59 -4.62 5.05
C GLN A 116 -13.03 -5.37 3.83
N SER A 117 -13.19 -6.70 3.82
CA SER A 117 -12.72 -7.66 2.79
C SER A 117 -13.01 -7.25 1.32
N PRO A 118 -14.19 -6.69 0.97
CA PRO A 118 -14.47 -6.27 -0.41
C PRO A 118 -13.47 -5.25 -0.96
N ALA A 119 -12.92 -4.37 -0.11
CA ALA A 119 -11.95 -3.37 -0.54
C ALA A 119 -10.65 -4.00 -1.10
N PHE A 120 -10.22 -5.15 -0.56
CA PHE A 120 -9.06 -5.87 -1.08
C PHE A 120 -9.38 -6.64 -2.36
N HIS A 121 -10.57 -7.22 -2.46
CA HIS A 121 -11.04 -7.86 -3.69
C HIS A 121 -11.12 -6.86 -4.84
N GLU A 122 -11.71 -5.68 -4.62
CA GLU A 122 -11.78 -4.62 -5.63
C GLU A 122 -10.40 -4.10 -6.00
N ALA A 123 -9.53 -3.84 -5.02
CA ALA A 123 -8.17 -3.37 -5.29
C ALA A 123 -7.39 -4.36 -6.17
N ARG A 124 -7.53 -5.65 -5.89
CA ARG A 124 -6.92 -6.72 -6.69
C ARG A 124 -7.51 -6.78 -8.10
N ALA A 125 -8.84 -6.80 -8.23
CA ALA A 125 -9.52 -6.86 -9.51
C ALA A 125 -9.13 -5.66 -10.40
N ARG A 126 -9.04 -4.45 -9.84
CA ARG A 126 -8.59 -3.26 -10.58
C ARG A 126 -7.17 -3.42 -11.15
N LYS A 127 -6.26 -4.04 -10.41
CA LYS A 127 -4.88 -4.29 -10.87
C LYS A 127 -4.83 -5.40 -11.93
N GLU A 128 -5.57 -6.48 -11.73
CA GLU A 128 -5.70 -7.54 -12.72
C GLU A 128 -6.26 -7.00 -14.05
N SER A 129 -7.30 -6.17 -14.00
CA SER A 129 -7.84 -5.49 -15.19
C SER A 129 -6.85 -4.51 -15.83
N LYS A 130 -6.09 -3.74 -15.03
CA LYS A 130 -5.08 -2.79 -15.53
C LYS A 130 -4.03 -3.48 -16.39
N TYR A 131 -3.59 -4.68 -15.98
CA TYR A 131 -2.54 -5.41 -16.67
C TYR A 131 -3.06 -6.49 -17.62
N ALA A 132 -4.37 -6.64 -17.84
CA ALA A 132 -4.94 -7.77 -18.57
C ALA A 132 -4.28 -8.05 -19.95
N LEU A 133 -3.95 -7.00 -20.70
CA LEU A 133 -3.35 -7.10 -22.04
C LEU A 133 -1.86 -7.48 -22.05
N LEU A 134 -1.18 -7.33 -20.92
CA LEU A 134 0.27 -7.48 -20.83
C LEU A 134 0.72 -8.94 -20.75
N PRO A 135 0.08 -9.82 -19.95
CA PRO A 135 0.30 -11.25 -20.02
C PRO A 135 0.07 -11.83 -21.40
N GLU A 136 -0.89 -11.32 -22.17
CA GLU A 136 -1.18 -11.81 -23.52
C GLU A 136 0.01 -11.56 -24.46
N ALA A 137 0.54 -10.34 -24.46
CA ALA A 137 1.70 -9.98 -25.28
C ALA A 137 2.95 -10.81 -24.93
N LEU A 138 3.21 -11.00 -23.63
CA LEU A 138 4.35 -11.79 -23.15
C LEU A 138 4.17 -13.30 -23.40
N LYS A 139 2.94 -13.81 -23.28
CA LYS A 139 2.62 -15.21 -23.62
C LYS A 139 2.79 -15.49 -25.11
N ALA A 140 2.46 -14.53 -25.98
CA ALA A 140 2.70 -14.64 -27.41
C ALA A 140 4.22 -14.78 -27.75
N GLN A 141 5.09 -14.27 -26.89
CA GLN A 141 6.55 -14.43 -26.98
C GLN A 141 7.06 -15.74 -26.37
N GLY A 142 6.16 -16.59 -25.86
CA GLY A 142 6.48 -17.89 -25.27
C GLY A 142 6.82 -17.84 -23.77
N TYR A 143 6.52 -16.75 -23.07
CA TYR A 143 6.69 -16.66 -21.62
C TYR A 143 5.46 -17.18 -20.86
N GLU A 144 5.70 -17.89 -19.75
CA GLU A 144 4.71 -18.10 -18.70
C GLU A 144 4.65 -16.83 -17.84
N VAL A 145 3.48 -16.18 -17.78
CA VAL A 145 3.33 -14.90 -17.08
C VAL A 145 2.38 -15.04 -15.91
N GLN A 146 2.82 -14.56 -14.75
CA GLN A 146 2.00 -14.47 -13.55
C GLN A 146 1.90 -13.01 -13.10
N VAL A 147 0.67 -12.54 -12.88
CA VAL A 147 0.40 -11.18 -12.38
C VAL A 147 -0.17 -11.30 -10.97
N HIS A 148 0.43 -10.59 -10.03
CA HIS A 148 0.03 -10.58 -8.64
C HIS A 148 -0.11 -9.16 -8.12
N ALA A 149 -1.10 -8.98 -7.25
CA ALA A 149 -1.21 -7.78 -6.41
C ALA A 149 -0.78 -8.13 -4.99
N LEU A 150 0.13 -7.34 -4.42
CA LEU A 150 0.51 -7.39 -3.01
C LEU A 150 -0.21 -6.26 -2.27
N ILE A 151 -1.23 -6.61 -1.48
CA ILE A 151 -2.14 -5.63 -0.87
C ILE A 151 -1.89 -5.55 0.64
N VAL A 152 -1.58 -4.36 1.13
CA VAL A 152 -1.46 -4.07 2.57
C VAL A 152 -2.46 -2.99 2.94
N GLY A 153 -3.18 -3.18 4.04
CA GLY A 153 -4.11 -2.21 4.57
C GLY A 153 -3.38 -1.04 5.22
N ALA A 154 -3.88 0.17 5.02
CA ALA A 154 -3.29 1.39 5.58
C ALA A 154 -3.25 1.41 7.12
N LEU A 155 -4.09 0.61 7.80
CA LEU A 155 -4.09 0.49 9.26
C LEU A 155 -3.38 -0.79 9.74
N GLY A 156 -2.84 -1.60 8.83
CA GLY A 156 -1.99 -2.73 9.14
C GLY A 156 -2.56 -4.10 8.77
N SER A 157 -3.73 -4.16 8.11
CA SER A 157 -4.25 -5.43 7.61
C SER A 157 -3.35 -6.04 6.52
N TRP A 158 -3.28 -7.37 6.49
CA TRP A 158 -2.53 -8.12 5.48
C TRP A 158 -3.49 -9.02 4.71
N ASP A 159 -3.53 -8.88 3.38
CA ASP A 159 -4.36 -9.74 2.54
C ASP A 159 -3.81 -11.19 2.57
N PRO A 160 -4.59 -12.19 3.00
CA PRO A 160 -4.17 -13.60 2.96
C PRO A 160 -3.72 -14.07 1.57
N ARG A 161 -4.23 -13.46 0.49
CA ARG A 161 -3.84 -13.76 -0.88
C ARG A 161 -2.46 -13.20 -1.26
N ASN A 162 -1.76 -12.54 -0.34
CA ASN A 162 -0.34 -12.20 -0.50
C ASN A 162 0.58 -13.41 -0.26
N GLU A 163 0.13 -14.42 0.49
CA GLU A 163 0.99 -15.57 0.83
C GLU A 163 1.48 -16.35 -0.41
N PRO A 164 0.63 -16.62 -1.43
CA PRO A 164 1.11 -17.20 -2.69
C PRO A 164 2.08 -16.28 -3.44
N VAL A 165 1.88 -14.96 -3.39
CA VAL A 165 2.73 -13.97 -4.06
C VAL A 165 4.15 -14.00 -3.48
N VAL A 166 4.24 -13.97 -2.14
CA VAL A 166 5.51 -14.05 -1.42
C VAL A 166 6.25 -15.35 -1.73
N ARG A 167 5.53 -16.47 -1.85
CA ARG A 167 6.11 -17.76 -2.26
C ARG A 167 6.57 -17.75 -3.72
N ALA A 168 5.79 -17.17 -4.63
CA ALA A 168 6.16 -17.03 -6.04
C ALA A 168 7.42 -16.17 -6.22
N CYS A 169 7.63 -15.19 -5.32
CA CYS A 169 8.85 -14.40 -5.21
C CYS A 169 10.05 -15.17 -4.63
N GLY A 170 9.96 -16.49 -4.42
CA GLY A 170 11.04 -17.31 -3.90
C GLY A 170 11.33 -17.13 -2.41
N VAL A 171 10.46 -16.42 -1.67
CA VAL A 171 10.71 -16.10 -0.27
C VAL A 171 10.35 -17.30 0.63
N GLY A 172 11.32 -17.75 1.41
CA GLY A 172 11.13 -18.87 2.34
C GLY A 172 10.13 -18.59 3.47
N ARG A 173 9.37 -19.62 3.88
CA ARG A 173 8.28 -19.50 4.90
C ARG A 173 8.71 -18.83 6.20
N ARG A 174 9.91 -19.13 6.71
CA ARG A 174 10.43 -18.56 7.96
C ARG A 174 10.62 -17.05 7.84
N TYR A 175 11.28 -16.61 6.77
CA TYR A 175 11.52 -15.18 6.54
C TYR A 175 10.24 -14.44 6.13
N ALA A 176 9.33 -15.07 5.38
CA ALA A 176 8.05 -14.48 4.99
C ALA A 176 7.24 -13.96 6.19
N ARG A 177 7.23 -14.69 7.32
CA ARG A 177 6.57 -14.25 8.55
C ARG A 177 7.14 -12.94 9.09
N LEU A 178 8.47 -12.84 9.17
CA LEU A 178 9.16 -11.63 9.63
C LEU A 178 8.93 -10.48 8.64
N MET A 179 9.10 -10.74 7.34
CA MET A 179 8.92 -9.75 6.29
C MET A 179 7.52 -9.15 6.31
N ARG A 180 6.47 -9.97 6.50
CA ARG A 180 5.09 -9.49 6.68
C ARG A 180 4.97 -8.53 7.87
N GLN A 181 5.53 -8.89 9.02
CA GLN A 181 5.49 -8.02 10.21
C GLN A 181 6.19 -6.68 9.96
N LEU A 182 7.34 -6.71 9.27
CA LEU A 182 8.09 -5.50 8.92
C LEU A 182 7.35 -4.62 7.91
N MET A 183 6.76 -5.21 6.86
CA MET A 183 5.96 -4.46 5.88
C MET A 183 4.73 -3.82 6.51
N VAL A 184 4.03 -4.55 7.38
CA VAL A 184 2.88 -4.02 8.13
C VAL A 184 3.32 -2.90 9.07
N SER A 185 4.42 -3.10 9.81
CA SER A 185 4.96 -2.09 10.73
C SER A 185 5.35 -0.80 10.01
N ASP A 186 6.04 -0.90 8.87
CA ASP A 186 6.36 0.27 8.04
C ASP A 186 5.11 0.96 7.53
N THR A 187 4.11 0.19 7.08
CA THR A 187 2.84 0.75 6.59
C THR A 187 2.13 1.55 7.67
N ILE A 188 2.03 1.01 8.89
CA ILE A 188 1.44 1.70 10.04
C ILE A 188 2.24 2.95 10.40
N ARG A 189 3.58 2.86 10.40
CA ARG A 189 4.46 4.00 10.68
C ARG A 189 4.20 5.14 9.69
N TRP A 190 4.21 4.84 8.40
CA TRP A 190 3.92 5.83 7.37
C TRP A 190 2.51 6.40 7.47
N SER A 191 1.50 5.57 7.78
CA SER A 191 0.13 6.05 7.98
C SER A 191 0.02 6.98 9.19
N ARG A 192 0.73 6.70 10.29
CA ARG A 192 0.86 7.61 11.42
C ARG A 192 1.49 8.93 10.98
N ASP A 193 2.59 8.89 10.26
CA ASP A 193 3.32 10.09 9.81
C ASP A 193 2.46 10.96 8.88
N ILE A 194 1.74 10.34 7.95
CA ILE A 194 0.75 11.02 7.09
C ILE A 194 -0.33 11.70 7.91
N TYR A 195 -0.87 10.99 8.91
CA TYR A 195 -1.92 11.53 9.78
C TYR A 195 -1.39 12.70 10.61
N THR A 196 -0.23 12.54 11.27
CA THR A 196 0.40 13.60 12.06
C THR A 196 0.68 14.82 11.20
N GLU A 197 1.32 14.68 10.04
CA GLU A 197 1.53 15.79 9.10
C GLU A 197 0.22 16.45 8.67
N HIS A 198 -0.85 15.67 8.47
CA HIS A 198 -2.16 16.23 8.12
C HIS A 198 -2.70 17.15 9.22
N ILE A 199 -2.58 16.73 10.49
CA ILE A 199 -3.10 17.44 11.65
C ILE A 199 -2.23 18.63 12.00
N THR A 200 -0.91 18.44 12.10
CA THR A 200 0.05 19.43 12.59
C THR A 200 0.52 20.37 11.48
N GLY A 201 0.50 19.91 10.22
CA GLY A 201 1.11 20.62 9.09
C GLY A 201 2.63 20.55 9.03
N HIS A 202 3.28 19.85 9.97
CA HIS A 202 4.72 19.63 9.97
C HIS A 202 5.06 18.34 9.23
N ARG A 203 6.06 18.39 8.34
CA ARG A 203 6.52 17.22 7.60
C ARG A 203 7.22 16.26 8.57
N GLU A 204 6.75 15.03 8.64
CA GLU A 204 7.25 14.00 9.58
C GLU A 204 8.32 13.08 8.96
N TYR A 205 8.59 13.21 7.66
CA TYR A 205 9.57 12.38 6.94
C TYR A 205 10.52 13.22 6.10
N HIS A 206 11.77 12.78 6.02
CA HIS A 206 12.78 13.38 5.16
C HIS A 206 12.77 12.68 3.79
N THR A 207 12.82 13.49 2.73
CA THR A 207 13.19 12.99 1.40
C THR A 207 14.71 12.89 1.36
N GLU A 208 15.23 11.67 1.49
CA GLU A 208 16.62 11.36 1.09
C GLU A 208 16.78 11.51 -0.42
#